data_AF-R8BHV3-F1
#
_entry.id   AF-R8BHV3-F1
#
_cell.length_a   1.000
_cell.length_b   1.000
_cell.length_c   1.000
_cell.angle_alpha   90.00
_cell.angle_beta   90.00
_cell.angle_gamma   90.00
#
_symmetry.space_group_name_H-M   'P 1'
#
loop_
_entity.id
_entity.type
_entity.pdbx_description
1 polymer ?
#
loop_
_entity_poly.entity_id
_entity_poly.type
_entity_poly.pdbx_seq_one_letter_code
_entity_poly.pdbx_strand_id
1 'polypeptide(L)'
;MANKAAWLKNPKERPLQIDDAPMPTPGPDEVVIRNRAVAINPVDWAIQATGMFPISYPFIGGHDASGDITAVGSAVTDFKVGDRVVAFLNPTGDGNRSNGAFQLFFKTGVNAIAKLPNNVSYAEASVLPMGLGVAASGLFQADTLALPFPQVDPTPNDKVVLIWGGGSSMGACAIQLAKGAGFKVAATANGHNLESMKNLGADYVFDYTKDSVIEDVLAALQGADFAGAFCAIIEPEVIKQCAQIASKLGGNKFVANVRVPAMPPVEGMPSDTKTACCK
;
A
#
# COMPACT_ATOMS: atom_id res chain seq x y z
N MET A 1 -17.21 -2.80 -27.93
CA MET A 1 -16.43 -1.59 -27.58
C MET A 1 -14.97 -2.00 -27.64
N ALA A 2 -14.12 -1.29 -28.38
CA ALA A 2 -12.69 -1.60 -28.45
C ALA A 2 -12.00 -1.16 -27.15
N ASN A 3 -10.97 -1.88 -26.71
CA ASN A 3 -10.16 -1.50 -25.54
C ASN A 3 -9.19 -0.37 -25.93
N LYS A 4 -8.91 0.53 -24.98
CA LYS A 4 -7.95 1.64 -25.12
C LYS A 4 -7.12 1.74 -23.86
N ALA A 5 -5.87 2.16 -24.01
CA ALA A 5 -4.92 2.29 -22.91
C ALA A 5 -4.09 3.56 -22.98
N ALA A 6 -3.57 3.98 -21.83
CA ALA A 6 -2.51 4.96 -21.74
C ALA A 6 -1.15 4.24 -21.80
N TRP A 7 -0.50 4.33 -22.94
CA TRP A 7 0.74 3.65 -23.25
C TRP A 7 1.96 4.48 -22.88
N LEU A 8 2.91 3.82 -22.23
CA LEU A 8 4.29 4.26 -22.19
C LEU A 8 5.04 3.52 -23.31
N LYS A 9 5.25 4.18 -24.46
CA LYS A 9 5.83 3.53 -25.65
C LYS A 9 7.35 3.40 -25.57
N ASN A 10 8.02 4.35 -24.93
CA ASN A 10 9.47 4.35 -24.73
C ASN A 10 9.85 4.71 -23.29
N PRO A 11 11.06 4.36 -22.83
CA PRO A 11 11.57 4.78 -21.52
C PRO A 11 11.51 6.30 -21.34
N LYS A 12 11.01 6.75 -20.19
CA LYS A 12 10.96 8.17 -19.81
C LYS A 12 10.12 9.07 -20.71
N GLU A 13 9.34 8.50 -21.61
CA GLU A 13 8.48 9.25 -22.52
C GLU A 13 7.33 9.92 -21.76
N ARG A 14 7.05 11.18 -22.08
CA ARG A 14 5.96 11.99 -21.54
C ARG A 14 5.33 12.85 -22.65
N PRO A 15 3.99 13.01 -22.69
CA PRO A 15 2.99 12.33 -21.86
C PRO A 15 2.79 10.86 -22.26
N LEU A 16 1.99 10.11 -21.50
CA LEU A 16 1.51 8.79 -21.94
C LEU A 16 0.68 8.95 -23.22
N GLN A 17 0.78 8.00 -24.15
CA GLN A 17 0.04 8.04 -25.41
C GLN A 17 -1.26 7.23 -25.30
N ILE A 18 -2.40 7.85 -25.56
CA ILE A 18 -3.68 7.13 -25.63
C ILE A 18 -3.79 6.44 -26.98
N ASP A 19 -3.90 5.11 -26.98
CA ASP A 19 -3.97 4.31 -28.20
C ASP A 19 -4.85 3.07 -27.98
N ASP A 20 -5.18 2.38 -29.06
CA ASP A 20 -5.92 1.13 -29.00
C ASP A 20 -5.10 0.05 -28.26
N ALA A 21 -5.82 -0.83 -27.56
CA ALA A 21 -5.22 -1.95 -26.84
C ALA A 21 -5.96 -3.26 -27.16
N PRO A 22 -5.31 -4.42 -27.09
CA PRO A 22 -5.98 -5.70 -27.26
C PRO A 22 -7.08 -5.89 -26.19
N MET A 23 -8.20 -6.48 -26.59
CA MET A 23 -9.20 -6.94 -25.63
C MET A 23 -8.66 -8.20 -24.94
N PRO A 24 -8.51 -8.23 -23.61
CA PRO A 24 -8.00 -9.40 -22.93
C PRO A 24 -9.02 -10.55 -22.93
N THR A 25 -8.52 -11.77 -22.91
CA THR A 25 -9.31 -12.99 -22.62
C THR A 25 -8.81 -13.55 -21.28
N PRO A 26 -9.69 -13.91 -20.34
CA PRO A 26 -9.25 -14.46 -19.06
C PRO A 26 -8.69 -15.88 -19.25
N GLY A 27 -7.58 -16.18 -18.59
CA GLY A 27 -7.18 -17.55 -18.30
C GLY A 27 -8.11 -18.22 -17.26
N PRO A 28 -7.86 -19.49 -16.90
CA PRO A 28 -8.77 -20.27 -16.04
C PRO A 28 -9.14 -19.61 -14.70
N ASP A 29 -8.16 -19.00 -14.02
CA ASP A 29 -8.32 -18.35 -12.71
C ASP A 29 -8.31 -16.81 -12.79
N GLU A 30 -8.52 -16.26 -13.99
CA GLU A 30 -8.52 -14.82 -14.23
C GLU A 30 -9.93 -14.29 -14.50
N VAL A 31 -10.09 -12.99 -14.35
CA VAL A 31 -11.28 -12.24 -14.77
C VAL A 31 -10.88 -11.10 -15.69
N VAL A 32 -11.81 -10.65 -16.53
CA VAL A 32 -11.68 -9.40 -17.29
C VAL A 32 -12.59 -8.36 -16.67
N ILE A 33 -12.02 -7.21 -16.31
CA ILE A 33 -12.72 -6.13 -15.64
C ILE A 33 -12.81 -4.93 -16.57
N ARG A 34 -14.02 -4.39 -16.73
CA ARG A 34 -14.23 -3.07 -17.31
C ARG A 34 -13.98 -2.04 -16.24
N ASN A 35 -12.94 -1.26 -16.44
CA ASN A 35 -12.49 -0.26 -15.50
C ASN A 35 -13.51 0.90 -15.40
N ARG A 36 -13.77 1.36 -14.17
CA ARG A 36 -14.67 2.48 -13.86
C ARG A 36 -13.94 3.63 -13.18
N ALA A 37 -12.96 3.31 -12.33
CA ALA A 37 -12.10 4.28 -11.68
C ALA A 37 -10.70 3.69 -11.46
N VAL A 38 -9.69 4.56 -11.52
CA VAL A 38 -8.29 4.24 -11.17
C VAL A 38 -7.79 5.25 -10.16
N ALA A 39 -6.83 4.83 -9.34
CA ALA A 39 -6.02 5.75 -8.56
C ALA A 39 -4.60 5.84 -9.13
N ILE A 40 -3.95 6.97 -8.87
CA ILE A 40 -2.55 7.22 -9.24
C ILE A 40 -1.72 7.16 -7.96
N ASN A 41 -0.66 6.37 -8.00
CA ASN A 41 0.29 6.18 -6.91
C ASN A 41 1.65 6.78 -7.25
N PRO A 42 2.50 7.08 -6.24
CA PRO A 42 3.86 7.56 -6.49
C PRO A 42 4.70 6.63 -7.39
N VAL A 43 4.46 5.32 -7.31
CA VAL A 43 5.15 4.34 -8.15
C VAL A 43 4.86 4.53 -9.64
N ASP A 44 3.67 5.01 -10.02
CA ASP A 44 3.26 5.13 -11.42
C ASP A 44 4.10 6.18 -12.17
N TRP A 45 4.25 7.38 -11.58
CA TRP A 45 5.12 8.41 -12.16
C TRP A 45 6.60 8.03 -12.03
N ALA A 46 6.99 7.33 -10.96
CA ALA A 46 8.37 6.91 -10.74
C ALA A 46 8.81 5.89 -11.80
N ILE A 47 7.98 4.90 -12.14
CA ILE A 47 8.19 3.97 -13.25
C ILE A 47 8.45 4.75 -14.53
N GLN A 48 7.56 5.69 -14.86
CA GLN A 48 7.70 6.53 -16.05
C GLN A 48 8.99 7.35 -16.01
N ALA A 49 9.33 7.99 -14.89
CA ALA A 49 10.45 8.94 -14.80
C ALA A 49 11.83 8.29 -14.78
N THR A 50 11.95 7.12 -14.13
CA THR A 50 13.25 6.58 -13.72
C THR A 50 13.65 5.33 -14.47
N GLY A 51 12.68 4.51 -14.92
CA GLY A 51 12.96 3.15 -15.38
C GLY A 51 13.48 2.24 -14.26
N MET A 52 13.10 2.51 -13.00
CA MET A 52 13.53 1.79 -11.78
C MET A 52 13.19 0.30 -11.75
N PHE A 53 12.24 -0.14 -12.58
CA PHE A 53 11.86 -1.55 -12.70
C PHE A 53 12.19 -2.08 -14.10
N PRO A 54 12.41 -3.40 -14.25
CA PRO A 54 12.51 -4.02 -15.56
C PRO A 54 11.15 -3.93 -16.27
N ILE A 55 11.03 -3.00 -17.22
CA ILE A 55 9.81 -2.76 -18.01
C ILE A 55 10.04 -3.17 -19.46
N SER A 56 9.11 -3.97 -20.00
CA SER A 56 9.03 -4.27 -21.43
C SER A 56 8.12 -3.25 -22.14
N TYR A 57 8.68 -2.51 -23.09
CA TYR A 57 7.95 -1.50 -23.85
C TYR A 57 7.34 -2.10 -25.14
N PRO A 58 6.21 -1.56 -25.64
CA PRO A 58 5.33 -0.59 -24.98
C PRO A 58 4.65 -1.18 -23.73
N PHE A 59 4.41 -0.32 -22.74
CA PHE A 59 3.96 -0.68 -21.38
C PHE A 59 2.62 0.00 -21.05
N ILE A 60 1.75 -0.68 -20.31
CA ILE A 60 0.53 -0.11 -19.71
C ILE A 60 0.69 -0.19 -18.19
N GLY A 61 0.70 0.96 -17.53
CA GLY A 61 0.90 1.07 -16.08
C GLY A 61 -0.39 1.08 -15.27
N GLY A 62 -0.27 1.52 -14.02
CA GLY A 62 -1.36 1.65 -13.07
C GLY A 62 -1.57 0.40 -12.23
N HIS A 63 -1.65 0.59 -10.91
CA HIS A 63 -1.74 -0.49 -9.93
C HIS A 63 -3.12 -0.63 -9.31
N ASP A 64 -3.89 0.45 -9.28
CA ASP A 64 -5.16 0.46 -8.55
C ASP A 64 -6.33 0.72 -9.51
N ALA A 65 -7.32 -0.17 -9.47
CA ALA A 65 -8.50 -0.07 -10.29
C ALA A 65 -9.75 -0.55 -9.54
N SER A 66 -10.90 -0.08 -9.97
CA SER A 66 -12.19 -0.65 -9.60
C SER A 66 -13.15 -0.64 -10.78
N GLY A 67 -14.01 -1.65 -10.87
CA GLY A 67 -14.86 -1.82 -12.04
C GLY A 67 -15.79 -3.01 -11.98
N ASP A 68 -16.30 -3.39 -13.15
CA ASP A 68 -17.26 -4.47 -13.31
C ASP A 68 -16.61 -5.67 -13.99
N ILE A 69 -16.82 -6.87 -13.47
CA ILE A 69 -16.42 -8.10 -14.17
C ILE A 69 -17.24 -8.25 -15.45
N THR A 70 -16.56 -8.46 -16.57
CA THR A 70 -17.16 -8.64 -17.90
C THR A 70 -16.92 -10.02 -18.51
N ALA A 71 -15.90 -10.74 -18.04
CA ALA A 71 -15.68 -12.15 -18.35
C ALA A 71 -14.98 -12.84 -17.17
N VAL A 72 -15.19 -14.14 -17.03
CA VAL A 72 -14.56 -14.98 -16.01
C VAL A 72 -13.92 -16.20 -16.66
N GLY A 73 -12.80 -16.63 -16.11
CA GLY A 73 -12.13 -17.87 -16.47
C GLY A 73 -12.94 -19.11 -16.08
N SER A 74 -12.61 -20.25 -16.68
CA SER A 74 -13.35 -21.51 -16.50
C SER A 74 -13.26 -22.11 -15.10
N ALA A 75 -12.25 -21.75 -14.30
CA ALA A 75 -12.05 -22.23 -12.94
C ALA A 75 -12.52 -21.22 -11.87
N VAL A 76 -12.97 -20.04 -12.27
CA VAL A 76 -13.50 -19.02 -11.35
C VAL A 76 -14.87 -19.44 -10.82
N THR A 77 -15.00 -19.56 -9.50
CA THR A 77 -16.24 -19.96 -8.82
C THR A 77 -16.80 -18.88 -7.91
N ASP A 78 -15.94 -18.07 -7.28
CA ASP A 78 -16.34 -17.06 -6.31
C ASP A 78 -16.81 -15.73 -6.93
N PHE A 79 -16.61 -15.54 -8.23
CA PHE A 79 -16.93 -14.31 -8.96
C PHE A 79 -17.75 -14.58 -10.21
N LYS A 80 -18.59 -13.60 -10.60
CA LYS A 80 -19.40 -13.68 -11.82
C LYS A 80 -19.42 -12.36 -12.58
N VAL A 81 -19.81 -12.43 -13.85
CA VAL A 81 -20.06 -11.24 -14.68
C VAL A 81 -21.07 -10.32 -14.00
N GLY A 82 -20.78 -9.02 -13.99
CA GLY A 82 -21.57 -7.98 -13.33
C GLY A 82 -21.19 -7.72 -11.87
N ASP A 83 -20.36 -8.56 -11.24
CA ASP A 83 -19.84 -8.24 -9.90
C ASP A 83 -18.98 -6.97 -9.95
N ARG A 84 -19.20 -6.09 -8.97
CA ARG A 84 -18.41 -4.88 -8.74
C ARG A 84 -17.20 -5.23 -7.90
N VAL A 85 -16.01 -4.88 -8.37
CA VAL A 85 -14.75 -5.28 -7.73
C VAL A 85 -13.73 -4.14 -7.67
N VAL A 86 -12.83 -4.24 -6.70
CA VAL A 86 -11.58 -3.49 -6.65
C VAL A 86 -10.41 -4.45 -6.93
N ALA A 87 -9.35 -3.94 -7.54
CA ALA A 87 -8.19 -4.72 -7.95
C ALA A 87 -6.88 -4.05 -7.51
N PHE A 88 -5.97 -4.86 -6.97
CA PHE A 88 -4.55 -4.49 -6.81
C PHE A 88 -3.74 -5.20 -7.91
N LEU A 89 -3.11 -4.43 -8.78
CA LEU A 89 -2.41 -4.93 -9.96
C LEU A 89 -0.91 -4.70 -9.82
N ASN A 90 -0.12 -5.59 -10.43
CA ASN A 90 1.31 -5.41 -10.58
C ASN A 90 1.68 -5.59 -12.06
N PRO A 91 1.65 -4.50 -12.85
CA PRO A 91 1.97 -4.58 -14.28
C PRO A 91 3.48 -4.76 -14.55
N THR A 92 4.33 -4.78 -13.51
CA THR A 92 5.78 -4.88 -13.67
C THR A 92 6.26 -6.33 -13.64
N GLY A 93 7.23 -6.68 -14.49
CA GLY A 93 8.01 -7.93 -14.37
C GLY A 93 7.74 -9.04 -15.40
N ASP A 94 6.50 -9.27 -15.83
CA ASP A 94 6.16 -10.39 -16.74
C ASP A 94 5.89 -9.97 -18.20
N GLY A 95 5.88 -8.66 -18.47
CA GLY A 95 5.57 -8.10 -19.79
C GLY A 95 4.09 -8.20 -20.20
N ASN A 96 3.21 -8.63 -19.29
CA ASN A 96 1.78 -8.79 -19.52
C ASN A 96 1.06 -7.44 -19.48
N ARG A 97 0.95 -6.81 -20.64
CA ARG A 97 0.27 -5.51 -20.84
C ARG A 97 -1.20 -5.51 -20.41
N SER A 98 -1.83 -6.68 -20.33
CA SER A 98 -3.24 -6.77 -19.93
C SER A 98 -3.47 -6.65 -18.42
N ASN A 99 -2.42 -6.57 -17.59
CA ASN A 99 -2.53 -6.40 -16.14
C ASN A 99 -2.32 -4.95 -15.65
N GLY A 100 -2.20 -3.95 -16.53
CA GLY A 100 -2.11 -2.54 -16.11
C GLY A 100 -3.48 -1.88 -15.89
N ALA A 101 -3.66 -1.09 -14.84
CA ALA A 101 -4.92 -0.39 -14.57
C ALA A 101 -5.23 0.73 -15.57
N PHE A 102 -4.23 1.33 -16.22
CA PHE A 102 -4.42 2.48 -17.12
C PHE A 102 -4.93 2.07 -18.52
N GLN A 103 -5.99 1.26 -18.54
CA GLN A 103 -6.75 0.84 -19.71
C GLN A 103 -8.22 0.62 -19.37
N LEU A 104 -9.08 0.60 -20.40
CA LEU A 104 -10.53 0.43 -20.23
C LEU A 104 -10.92 -0.99 -19.80
N PHE A 105 -10.17 -2.00 -20.26
CA PHE A 105 -10.37 -3.40 -19.90
C PHE A 105 -9.03 -4.05 -19.58
N PHE A 106 -8.89 -4.57 -18.37
CA PHE A 106 -7.71 -5.32 -17.93
C PHE A 106 -8.12 -6.72 -17.47
N LYS A 107 -7.16 -7.62 -17.38
CA LYS A 107 -7.34 -8.93 -16.76
C LYS A 107 -6.42 -9.11 -15.57
N THR A 108 -6.89 -9.85 -14.58
CA THR A 108 -6.11 -10.19 -13.39
C THR A 108 -6.63 -11.47 -12.76
N GLY A 109 -5.82 -12.09 -11.92
CA GLY A 109 -6.20 -13.27 -11.14
C GLY A 109 -7.25 -12.93 -10.07
N VAL A 110 -8.08 -13.91 -9.71
CA VAL A 110 -9.10 -13.75 -8.66
C VAL A 110 -8.51 -13.44 -7.27
N ASN A 111 -7.24 -13.76 -7.04
CA ASN A 111 -6.49 -13.43 -5.81
C ASN A 111 -6.11 -11.95 -5.70
N ALA A 112 -6.23 -11.19 -6.78
CA ALA A 112 -5.86 -9.78 -6.85
C ALA A 112 -7.07 -8.83 -6.69
N ILE A 113 -8.27 -9.37 -6.41
CA ILE A 113 -9.51 -8.61 -6.38
C ILE A 113 -10.36 -8.89 -5.14
N ALA A 114 -11.22 -7.93 -4.81
CA ALA A 114 -12.25 -8.08 -3.79
C ALA A 114 -13.58 -7.49 -4.27
N LYS A 115 -14.70 -8.08 -3.83
CA LYS A 115 -16.05 -7.55 -4.12
C LYS A 115 -16.29 -6.24 -3.38
N LEU A 116 -16.93 -5.31 -4.08
CA LEU A 116 -17.35 -4.05 -3.48
C LEU A 116 -18.70 -4.18 -2.79
N PRO A 117 -18.82 -3.68 -1.54
CA PRO A 117 -20.11 -3.43 -0.93
C PRO A 117 -20.94 -2.46 -1.78
N ASN A 118 -22.28 -2.61 -1.74
CA ASN A 118 -23.17 -1.78 -2.55
C ASN A 118 -23.05 -0.28 -2.25
N ASN A 119 -22.68 0.08 -1.03
CA ASN A 119 -22.54 1.47 -0.57
C ASN A 119 -21.17 2.08 -0.82
N VAL A 120 -20.21 1.35 -1.38
CA VAL A 120 -18.88 1.87 -1.73
C VAL A 120 -18.85 2.18 -3.22
N SER A 121 -18.55 3.42 -3.60
CA SER A 121 -18.40 3.82 -5.00
C SER A 121 -17.10 3.28 -5.61
N TYR A 122 -17.01 3.28 -6.95
CA TYR A 122 -15.77 2.89 -7.64
C TYR A 122 -14.58 3.80 -7.27
N ALA A 123 -14.83 5.11 -7.16
CA ALA A 123 -13.78 6.08 -6.83
C ALA A 123 -13.24 5.87 -5.41
N GLU A 124 -14.12 5.69 -4.42
CA GLU A 124 -13.72 5.37 -3.03
C GLU A 124 -12.98 4.04 -2.94
N ALA A 125 -13.41 3.04 -3.70
CA ALA A 125 -12.73 1.76 -3.75
C ALA A 125 -11.33 1.85 -4.36
N SER A 126 -11.17 2.60 -5.45
CA SER A 126 -9.92 2.61 -6.22
C SER A 126 -8.74 3.21 -5.47
N VAL A 127 -8.94 3.95 -4.37
CA VAL A 127 -7.83 4.55 -3.60
C VAL A 127 -7.25 3.64 -2.51
N LEU A 128 -7.85 2.46 -2.31
CA LEU A 128 -7.45 1.50 -1.27
C LEU A 128 -6.31 0.55 -1.65
N PRO A 129 -6.21 -0.02 -2.87
CA PRO A 129 -5.45 -1.26 -3.07
C PRO A 129 -3.95 -1.15 -2.75
N MET A 130 -3.24 -0.17 -3.33
CA MET A 130 -1.83 0.05 -3.02
C MET A 130 -1.60 0.35 -1.55
N GLY A 131 -2.38 1.27 -0.98
CA GLY A 131 -2.25 1.70 0.43
C GLY A 131 -2.44 0.54 1.40
N LEU A 132 -3.49 -0.26 1.18
CA LEU A 132 -3.85 -1.41 1.98
C LEU A 132 -2.82 -2.54 1.81
N GLY A 133 -2.43 -2.85 0.57
CA GLY A 133 -1.48 -3.92 0.26
C GLY A 133 -0.13 -3.70 0.91
N VAL A 134 0.45 -2.50 0.75
CA VAL A 134 1.75 -2.17 1.34
C VAL A 134 1.69 -2.14 2.87
N ALA A 135 0.62 -1.56 3.45
CA ALA A 135 0.42 -1.58 4.89
C ALA A 135 0.30 -3.02 5.42
N ALA A 136 -0.46 -3.88 4.75
CA ALA A 136 -0.61 -5.28 5.13
C ALA A 136 0.71 -6.05 5.02
N SER A 137 1.51 -5.83 3.96
CA SER A 137 2.85 -6.42 3.85
C SER A 137 3.74 -5.99 5.02
N GLY A 138 3.76 -4.71 5.37
CA GLY A 138 4.60 -4.19 6.46
C GLY A 138 4.17 -4.64 7.85
N LEU A 139 2.87 -4.80 8.09
CA LEU A 139 2.34 -5.19 9.39
C LEU A 139 2.32 -6.70 9.61
N PHE A 140 2.01 -7.51 8.61
CA PHE A 140 1.60 -8.91 8.82
C PHE A 140 2.51 -9.98 8.22
N GLN A 141 3.39 -9.63 7.26
CA GLN A 141 4.30 -10.64 6.69
C GLN A 141 5.31 -11.13 7.73
N ALA A 142 5.72 -12.39 7.59
CA ALA A 142 6.64 -13.04 8.51
C ALA A 142 8.05 -12.42 8.52
N ASP A 143 8.48 -11.79 7.42
CA ASP A 143 9.76 -11.10 7.30
C ASP A 143 9.68 -9.60 7.60
N THR A 144 8.52 -9.09 8.03
CA THR A 144 8.31 -7.71 8.48
C THR A 144 7.94 -7.69 9.98
N LEU A 145 6.87 -7.00 10.39
CA LEU A 145 6.47 -6.91 11.79
C LEU A 145 5.79 -8.19 12.31
N ALA A 146 5.28 -9.05 11.42
CA ALA A 146 4.63 -10.31 11.76
C ALA A 146 3.54 -10.19 12.85
N LEU A 147 2.77 -9.10 12.82
CA LEU A 147 1.61 -8.92 13.69
C LEU A 147 0.52 -9.93 13.33
N PRO A 148 -0.38 -10.29 14.26
CA PRO A 148 -1.56 -11.08 13.94
C PRO A 148 -2.45 -10.34 12.92
N PHE A 149 -3.12 -11.10 12.06
CA PHE A 149 -4.05 -10.55 11.08
C PHE A 149 -5.22 -9.81 11.75
N PRO A 150 -5.76 -8.79 11.07
CA PRO A 150 -6.88 -8.04 11.60
C PRO A 150 -8.17 -8.87 11.56
N GLN A 151 -9.07 -8.55 12.48
CA GLN A 151 -10.39 -9.15 12.66
C GLN A 151 -11.45 -8.05 12.75
N VAL A 152 -12.70 -8.39 12.43
CA VAL A 152 -13.83 -7.45 12.55
C VAL A 152 -14.05 -7.04 14.00
N ASP A 153 -13.93 -8.01 14.91
CA ASP A 153 -14.05 -7.82 16.36
C ASP A 153 -12.72 -8.22 17.04
N PRO A 154 -11.69 -7.35 16.99
CA PRO A 154 -10.39 -7.69 17.53
C PRO A 154 -10.43 -7.86 19.04
N THR A 155 -9.69 -8.84 19.54
CA THR A 155 -9.34 -8.87 20.97
C THR A 155 -8.26 -7.82 21.22
N PRO A 156 -8.51 -6.78 22.04
CA PRO A 156 -7.51 -5.77 22.32
C PRO A 156 -6.30 -6.37 23.02
N ASN A 157 -5.13 -5.85 22.69
CA ASN A 157 -3.89 -6.08 23.40
C ASN A 157 -3.27 -4.74 23.83
N ASP A 158 -2.38 -4.79 24.82
CA ASP A 158 -1.76 -3.58 25.37
C ASP A 158 -0.52 -3.11 24.63
N LYS A 159 -0.11 -3.81 23.55
CA LYS A 159 1.07 -3.45 22.78
C LYS A 159 0.80 -2.26 21.89
N VAL A 160 1.84 -1.45 21.66
CA VAL A 160 1.75 -0.24 20.83
C VAL A 160 2.58 -0.41 19.57
N VAL A 161 1.98 -0.16 18.40
CA VAL A 161 2.70 -0.02 17.13
C VAL A 161 2.80 1.45 16.74
N LEU A 162 3.98 1.86 16.26
CA LEU A 162 4.18 3.20 15.70
C LEU A 162 3.95 3.18 14.19
N ILE A 163 3.06 4.04 13.70
CA ILE A 163 2.81 4.29 12.29
C ILE A 163 3.38 5.67 11.95
N TRP A 164 4.56 5.71 11.34
CA TRP A 164 5.13 6.97 10.87
C TRP A 164 4.58 7.32 9.49
N GLY A 165 4.05 8.53 9.33
CA GLY A 165 3.42 8.98 8.09
C GLY A 165 1.96 8.54 7.98
N GLY A 166 1.23 8.54 9.09
CA GLY A 166 -0.20 8.20 9.18
C GLY A 166 -1.09 8.99 8.21
N GLY A 167 -0.70 10.21 7.85
CA GLY A 167 -1.43 11.04 6.88
C GLY A 167 -1.31 10.59 5.41
N SER A 168 -0.48 9.59 5.11
CA SER A 168 -0.39 8.98 3.78
C SER A 168 -1.49 7.92 3.55
N SER A 169 -1.73 7.50 2.31
CA SER A 169 -2.66 6.41 2.01
C SER A 169 -2.27 5.10 2.70
N MET A 170 -0.98 4.76 2.70
CA MET A 170 -0.44 3.58 3.39
C MET A 170 -0.56 3.73 4.92
N GLY A 171 -0.21 4.89 5.47
CA GLY A 171 -0.31 5.16 6.90
C GLY A 171 -1.75 5.09 7.42
N ALA A 172 -2.70 5.67 6.69
CA ALA A 172 -4.12 5.64 7.04
C ALA A 172 -4.69 4.22 7.02
N CYS A 173 -4.27 3.38 6.07
CA CYS A 173 -4.60 1.95 6.06
C CYS A 173 -3.93 1.22 7.23
N ALA A 174 -2.65 1.50 7.50
CA ALA A 174 -1.89 0.85 8.56
C ALA A 174 -2.46 1.12 9.96
N ILE A 175 -2.94 2.35 10.23
CA ILE A 175 -3.64 2.68 11.49
C ILE A 175 -4.83 1.74 11.68
N GLN A 176 -5.74 1.69 10.70
CA GLN A 176 -6.96 0.89 10.81
C GLN A 176 -6.67 -0.61 10.87
N LEU A 177 -5.71 -1.09 10.08
CA LEU A 177 -5.27 -2.48 10.10
C LEU A 177 -4.67 -2.89 11.45
N ALA A 178 -3.83 -2.03 12.05
CA ALA A 178 -3.27 -2.29 13.37
C ALA A 178 -4.34 -2.28 14.48
N LYS A 179 -5.31 -1.36 14.42
CA LYS A 179 -6.48 -1.37 15.32
C LYS A 179 -7.31 -2.63 15.13
N GLY A 180 -7.55 -3.04 13.89
CA GLY A 180 -8.20 -4.30 13.55
C GLY A 180 -7.42 -5.54 14.00
N ALA A 181 -6.13 -5.44 14.27
CA ALA A 181 -5.32 -6.50 14.88
C ALA A 181 -5.24 -6.41 16.42
N GLY A 182 -6.00 -5.48 17.04
CA GLY A 182 -6.12 -5.31 18.48
C GLY A 182 -5.06 -4.43 19.13
N PHE A 183 -4.17 -3.79 18.38
CA PHE A 183 -3.09 -2.97 18.95
C PHE A 183 -3.54 -1.57 19.35
N LYS A 184 -2.78 -0.95 20.24
CA LYS A 184 -2.75 0.51 20.37
C LYS A 184 -1.86 1.08 19.26
N VAL A 185 -2.23 2.24 18.74
CA VAL A 185 -1.56 2.88 17.60
C VAL A 185 -1.08 4.27 17.99
N ALA A 186 0.23 4.47 17.87
CA ALA A 186 0.83 5.79 17.81
C ALA A 186 1.01 6.18 16.33
N ALA A 187 0.57 7.36 15.92
CA ALA A 187 0.68 7.82 14.54
C ALA A 187 1.33 9.20 14.44
N THR A 188 2.18 9.39 13.44
CA THR A 188 2.70 10.72 13.10
C THR A 188 2.01 11.28 11.86
N ALA A 189 1.66 12.56 11.88
CA ALA A 189 1.15 13.30 10.72
C ALA A 189 1.56 14.76 10.84
N ASN A 190 1.23 15.58 9.85
CA ASN A 190 1.37 17.04 10.01
C ASN A 190 0.23 17.55 10.92
N GLY A 191 0.43 18.71 11.55
CA GLY A 191 -0.48 19.25 12.57
C GLY A 191 -1.96 19.31 12.16
N HIS A 192 -2.28 19.62 10.90
CA HIS A 192 -3.67 19.71 10.43
C HIS A 192 -4.35 18.35 10.20
N ASN A 193 -3.60 17.25 10.13
CA ASN A 193 -4.14 15.90 9.93
C ASN A 193 -4.26 15.09 11.23
N LEU A 194 -3.84 15.63 12.39
CA LEU A 194 -3.84 14.88 13.65
C LEU A 194 -5.24 14.39 14.04
N GLU A 195 -6.27 15.19 13.84
CA GLU A 195 -7.65 14.79 14.17
C GLU A 195 -8.14 13.68 13.24
N SER A 196 -7.77 13.72 11.96
CA SER A 196 -8.04 12.64 11.02
C SER A 196 -7.39 11.33 11.48
N MET A 197 -6.19 11.36 12.08
CA MET A 197 -5.54 10.14 12.59
C MET A 197 -6.30 9.52 13.75
N LYS A 198 -6.84 10.35 14.66
CA LYS A 198 -7.71 9.86 15.74
C LYS A 198 -9.01 9.26 15.20
N ASN A 199 -9.61 9.89 14.20
CA ASN A 199 -10.81 9.37 13.54
C ASN A 199 -10.57 8.02 12.84
N LEU A 200 -9.34 7.75 12.39
CA LEU A 200 -8.90 6.45 11.88
C LEU A 200 -8.61 5.42 12.98
N GLY A 201 -8.58 5.85 14.24
CA GLY A 201 -8.41 5.00 15.42
C GLY A 201 -7.07 5.10 16.13
N ALA A 202 -6.19 6.05 15.77
CA ALA A 202 -4.94 6.25 16.49
C ALA A 202 -5.18 6.69 17.94
N ASP A 203 -4.50 6.04 18.89
CA ASP A 203 -4.58 6.32 20.33
C ASP A 203 -3.66 7.49 20.72
N TYR A 204 -2.54 7.62 20.01
CA TYR A 204 -1.58 8.72 20.18
C TYR A 204 -1.29 9.35 18.82
N VAL A 205 -1.28 10.69 18.76
CA VAL A 205 -1.01 11.42 17.52
C VAL A 205 0.06 12.48 17.75
N PHE A 206 1.04 12.53 16.85
CA PHE A 206 2.20 13.41 16.97
C PHE A 206 2.41 14.21 15.68
N ASP A 207 2.72 15.50 15.85
CA ASP A 207 3.03 16.38 14.73
C ASP A 207 4.50 16.23 14.33
N TYR A 208 4.78 15.58 13.21
CA TYR A 208 6.16 15.37 12.76
C TYR A 208 6.87 16.65 12.33
N THR A 209 6.15 17.77 12.17
CA THR A 209 6.79 19.06 11.83
C THR A 209 7.43 19.74 13.03
N LYS A 210 7.27 19.18 14.24
CA LYS A 210 7.92 19.68 15.45
C LYS A 210 9.27 19.00 15.63
N ASP A 211 10.29 19.80 15.97
CA ASP A 211 11.63 19.28 16.27
C ASP A 211 11.63 18.30 17.46
N SER A 212 10.63 18.41 18.35
CA SER A 212 10.45 17.55 19.53
C SER A 212 9.77 16.21 19.26
N VAL A 213 9.37 15.90 18.02
CA VAL A 213 8.50 14.74 17.74
C VAL A 213 9.06 13.42 18.28
N ILE A 214 10.38 13.23 18.25
CA ILE A 214 11.01 12.00 18.74
C ILE A 214 10.88 11.92 20.26
N GLU A 215 11.19 13.00 20.96
CA GLU A 215 11.07 13.12 22.41
C GLU A 215 9.60 12.95 22.86
N ASP A 216 8.66 13.54 22.12
CA ASP A 216 7.23 13.46 22.41
C ASP A 216 6.73 12.01 22.28
N VAL A 217 7.15 11.28 21.23
CA VAL A 217 6.81 9.86 21.07
C VAL A 217 7.43 9.02 22.19
N LEU A 218 8.71 9.24 22.52
CA LEU A 218 9.39 8.48 23.56
C LEU A 218 8.76 8.70 24.95
N ALA A 219 8.39 9.94 25.26
CA ALA A 219 7.72 10.28 26.51
C ALA A 219 6.34 9.63 26.60
N ALA A 220 5.56 9.67 25.51
CA ALA A 220 4.22 9.08 25.48
C ALA A 220 4.21 7.55 25.52
N LEU A 221 5.24 6.90 24.97
CA LEU A 221 5.35 5.45 24.90
C LEU A 221 6.29 4.84 25.95
N GLN A 222 6.70 5.64 26.94
CA GLN A 222 7.59 5.17 27.99
C GLN A 222 6.94 4.02 28.77
N GLY A 223 7.62 2.86 28.82
CA GLY A 223 7.13 1.67 29.51
C GLY A 223 6.07 0.87 28.76
N ALA A 224 5.70 1.27 27.53
CA ALA A 224 4.82 0.48 26.67
C ALA A 224 5.55 -0.79 26.16
N ASP A 225 4.79 -1.88 25.94
CA ASP A 225 5.27 -3.03 25.17
C ASP A 225 5.22 -2.68 23.67
N PHE A 226 6.35 -2.25 23.11
CA PHE A 226 6.42 -1.77 21.73
C PHE A 226 6.39 -2.95 20.75
N ALA A 227 5.45 -2.92 19.80
CA ALA A 227 5.29 -3.94 18.77
C ALA A 227 6.19 -3.70 17.53
N GLY A 228 6.84 -2.56 17.45
CA GLY A 228 7.66 -2.12 16.31
C GLY A 228 7.04 -0.92 15.60
N ALA A 229 7.67 -0.52 14.49
CA ALA A 229 7.23 0.61 13.67
C ALA A 229 6.98 0.22 12.21
N PHE A 230 5.96 0.82 11.61
CA PHE A 230 5.77 0.88 10.16
C PHE A 230 6.02 2.31 9.69
N CYS A 231 7.01 2.48 8.82
CA CYS A 231 7.38 3.75 8.21
C CYS A 231 6.83 3.83 6.79
N ALA A 232 5.78 4.64 6.61
CA ALA A 232 5.11 4.88 5.33
C ALA A 232 5.83 5.92 4.45
N ILE A 233 7.05 6.30 4.83
CA ILE A 233 7.81 7.42 4.28
C ILE A 233 9.16 6.88 3.78
N ILE A 234 9.55 7.25 2.56
CA ILE A 234 10.69 6.61 1.86
C ILE A 234 12.03 7.23 2.25
N GLU A 235 12.00 8.39 2.88
CA GLU A 235 13.14 9.21 3.27
C GLU A 235 14.02 8.47 4.30
N PRO A 236 15.33 8.29 4.03
CA PRO A 236 16.24 7.55 4.90
C PRO A 236 16.26 8.08 6.33
N GLU A 237 16.22 9.40 6.51
CA GLU A 237 16.25 10.03 7.82
C GLU A 237 15.00 9.68 8.64
N VAL A 238 13.84 9.56 8.00
CA VAL A 238 12.59 9.23 8.70
C VAL A 238 12.59 7.78 9.19
N ILE A 239 13.17 6.86 8.42
CA ILE A 239 13.37 5.46 8.85
C ILE A 239 14.34 5.40 10.02
N LYS A 240 15.39 6.22 9.99
CA LYS A 240 16.35 6.34 11.09
C LYS A 240 15.69 6.90 12.35
N GLN A 241 14.81 7.90 12.24
CA GLN A 241 14.03 8.40 13.38
C GLN A 241 13.15 7.29 13.99
N CYS A 242 12.44 6.50 13.16
CA CYS A 242 11.67 5.35 13.63
C CYS A 242 12.56 4.34 14.38
N ALA A 243 13.77 4.09 13.87
CA ALA A 243 14.70 3.16 14.50
C ALA A 243 15.31 3.71 15.80
N GLN A 244 15.58 5.01 15.89
CA GLN A 244 16.01 5.66 17.13
C GLN A 244 14.94 5.59 18.22
N ILE A 245 13.66 5.65 17.84
CA ILE A 245 12.56 5.43 18.77
C ILE A 245 12.53 3.96 19.19
N ALA A 246 12.56 3.04 18.23
CA ALA A 246 12.52 1.60 18.48
C ALA A 246 13.67 1.13 19.39
N SER A 247 14.90 1.65 19.22
CA SER A 247 16.05 1.25 20.03
C SER A 247 15.95 1.68 21.50
N LYS A 248 15.25 2.79 21.76
CA LYS A 248 15.05 3.37 23.10
C LYS A 248 13.80 2.82 23.82
N LEU A 249 12.85 2.23 23.10
CA LEU A 249 11.68 1.57 23.69
C LEU A 249 11.98 0.09 24.00
N GLY A 250 11.24 -0.47 24.96
CA GLY A 250 11.25 -1.90 25.24
C GLY A 250 10.34 -2.66 24.25
N GLY A 251 10.60 -3.94 24.01
CA GLY A 251 9.80 -4.77 23.10
C GLY A 251 10.50 -5.05 21.77
N ASN A 252 9.75 -5.03 20.67
CA ASN A 252 10.22 -5.36 19.33
C ASN A 252 10.94 -4.19 18.66
N LYS A 253 12.26 -4.32 18.49
CA LYS A 253 13.12 -3.32 17.85
C LYS A 253 13.17 -3.51 16.33
N PHE A 254 12.02 -3.34 15.68
CA PHE A 254 11.87 -3.57 14.24
C PHE A 254 11.17 -2.39 13.55
N VAL A 255 11.65 -2.04 12.35
CA VAL A 255 11.02 -1.04 11.46
C VAL A 255 10.74 -1.64 10.09
N ALA A 256 9.46 -1.90 9.79
CA ALA A 256 9.00 -2.13 8.43
C ALA A 256 8.98 -0.80 7.67
N ASN A 257 9.46 -0.77 6.43
CA ASN A 257 9.57 0.46 5.65
C ASN A 257 9.26 0.25 4.16
N VAL A 258 9.12 1.34 3.41
CA VAL A 258 8.72 1.33 2.00
C VAL A 258 9.88 1.63 1.04
N ARG A 259 11.14 1.51 1.47
CA ARG A 259 12.31 1.73 0.60
C ARG A 259 12.58 0.54 -0.30
N VAL A 260 12.45 0.75 -1.61
CA VAL A 260 12.72 -0.29 -2.60
C VAL A 260 14.16 -0.83 -2.50
N PRO A 261 14.39 -2.15 -2.65
CA PRO A 261 15.71 -2.76 -2.49
C PRO A 261 16.81 -2.22 -3.41
N ALA A 262 16.46 -1.59 -4.53
CA ALA A 262 17.40 -0.98 -5.45
C ALA A 262 18.03 0.33 -4.92
N MET A 263 17.51 0.90 -3.83
CA MET A 263 18.05 2.12 -3.23
C MET A 263 19.23 1.84 -2.28
N PRO A 264 20.15 2.80 -2.08
CA PRO A 264 21.24 2.66 -1.10
C PRO A 264 20.73 2.38 0.32
N PRO A 265 21.46 1.64 1.16
CA PRO A 265 21.06 1.38 2.54
C PRO A 265 20.89 2.68 3.36
N VAL A 266 20.14 2.62 4.46
CA VAL A 266 20.06 3.72 5.43
C VAL A 266 21.32 3.68 6.30
N GLU A 267 22.13 4.73 6.26
CA GLU A 267 23.33 4.85 7.10
C GLU A 267 23.00 5.36 8.51
N GLY A 268 23.86 5.03 9.49
CA GLY A 268 23.73 5.56 10.86
C GLY A 268 22.55 5.01 11.66
N MET A 269 22.07 3.81 11.32
CA MET A 269 21.04 3.10 12.06
C MET A 269 21.56 2.60 13.42
N PRO A 270 20.73 2.57 14.49
CA PRO A 270 21.07 1.90 15.74
C PRO A 270 21.42 0.43 15.49
N SER A 271 22.49 -0.08 16.11
CA SER A 271 23.00 -1.43 15.90
C SER A 271 22.08 -2.55 16.41
N ASP A 272 21.13 -2.21 17.27
CA ASP A 272 20.18 -3.13 17.91
C ASP A 272 18.79 -3.13 17.25
N THR A 273 18.60 -2.37 16.17
CA THR A 273 17.32 -2.25 15.47
C THR A 273 17.38 -2.90 14.09
N LYS A 274 16.40 -3.76 13.79
CA LYS A 274 16.25 -4.41 12.49
C LYS A 274 15.30 -3.63 11.59
N THR A 275 15.51 -3.70 10.28
CA THR A 275 14.59 -3.12 9.30
C THR A 275 14.36 -4.08 8.14
N ALA A 276 13.17 -4.00 7.54
CA ALA A 276 12.86 -4.69 6.28
C ALA A 276 11.95 -3.84 5.40
N CYS A 277 12.16 -3.94 4.09
CA CYS A 277 11.28 -3.36 3.09
C CYS A 277 10.00 -4.20 2.95
N CYS A 278 8.85 -3.55 2.83
CA CYS A 278 7.60 -4.17 2.42
C CYS A 278 7.74 -4.66 0.98
N LYS A 279 7.39 -5.93 0.72
CA LYS A 279 7.45 -6.54 -0.62
C LYS A 279 6.04 -6.81 -1.15
#